data_AF-A0A2N1YKK3-F1
#
_entry.id   AF-A0A2N1YKK3-F1
#
_cell.length_a   1.000
_cell.length_b   1.000
_cell.length_c   1.000
_cell.angle_alpha   90.00
_cell.angle_beta   90.00
_cell.angle_gamma   90.00
#
_symmetry.space_group_name_H-M   'P 1'
#
loop_
_entity.id
_entity.type
_entity.pdbx_description
1 polymer ?
#
loop_
_entity_poly.entity_id
_entity_poly.type
_entity_poly.pdbx_seq_one_letter_code
_entity_poly.pdbx_strand_id
1 'polypeptide(L)'
;MAFDPRDVYDAAALYDMWLNCHSCTNTFDFEPNRPIGLDYYHDIGQRAKRDGWLVAEQQNDGADDAYMVLCPDCVSRYGLEVRHEMNIRIPPAIEEICRAMQIAEKERTAA
;
A
#
# COMPACT_ATOMS: atom_id res chain seq x y z
N MET A 1 -6.40 -12.35 -7.68
CA MET A 1 -5.08 -12.58 -7.05
C MET A 1 -5.23 -12.21 -5.58
N ALA A 2 -4.31 -12.62 -4.72
CA ALA A 2 -4.33 -12.33 -3.29
C ALA A 2 -3.26 -11.29 -2.97
N PHE A 3 -3.38 -10.64 -1.81
CA PHE A 3 -2.39 -9.71 -1.27
C PHE A 3 -0.96 -10.27 -1.32
N ASP A 4 0.00 -9.49 -1.83
CA ASP A 4 1.42 -9.81 -1.83
C ASP A 4 2.22 -8.74 -1.04
N PRO A 5 2.78 -9.06 0.14
CA PRO A 5 3.55 -8.12 0.94
C PRO A 5 4.86 -7.64 0.29
N ARG A 6 5.25 -8.21 -0.87
CA ARG A 6 6.40 -7.77 -1.66
C ARG A 6 6.02 -6.80 -2.77
N ASP A 7 4.75 -6.73 -3.16
CA ASP A 7 4.28 -5.69 -4.09
C ASP A 7 4.23 -4.37 -3.33
N VAL A 8 5.01 -3.38 -3.77
CA VAL A 8 5.11 -2.08 -3.09
C VAL A 8 3.76 -1.38 -3.00
N TYR A 9 2.83 -1.66 -3.93
CA TYR A 9 1.49 -1.08 -3.91
C TYR A 9 0.61 -1.69 -2.82
N ASP A 10 0.63 -3.02 -2.68
CA ASP A 10 -0.08 -3.74 -1.63
C ASP A 10 0.49 -3.36 -0.26
N ALA A 11 1.83 -3.33 -0.15
CA ALA A 11 2.52 -2.98 1.08
C ALA A 11 2.28 -1.53 1.51
N ALA A 12 2.34 -0.56 0.59
CA ALA A 12 2.06 0.84 0.90
C ALA A 12 0.59 1.06 1.32
N ALA A 13 -0.35 0.43 0.60
CA ALA A 13 -1.78 0.50 0.93
C ALA A 13 -2.07 -0.07 2.33
N LEU A 14 -1.35 -1.13 2.72
CA LEU A 14 -1.43 -1.70 4.06
C LEU A 14 -0.77 -0.81 5.12
N TYR A 15 0.42 -0.27 4.83
CA TYR A 15 1.23 0.49 5.79
C TYR A 15 0.57 1.83 6.18
N ASP A 16 0.20 2.63 5.19
CA ASP A 16 -0.47 3.93 5.40
C ASP A 16 -1.96 3.74 5.70
N MET A 17 -2.41 2.48 5.75
CA MET A 17 -3.78 2.04 5.93
C MET A 17 -4.76 2.66 4.92
N TRP A 18 -4.27 3.26 3.82
CA TRP A 18 -4.90 3.73 2.55
C TRP A 18 -3.75 4.21 1.61
N LEU A 19 -4.04 4.99 0.57
CA LEU A 19 -3.01 5.66 -0.26
C LEU A 19 -3.28 7.16 -0.35
N ASN A 20 -2.32 7.97 0.10
CA ASN A 20 -2.40 9.42 0.07
C ASN A 20 -1.29 10.02 -0.79
N CYS A 21 -1.64 10.93 -1.71
CA CYS A 21 -0.62 11.64 -2.47
C CYS A 21 0.20 12.53 -1.54
N HIS A 22 1.52 12.37 -1.55
CA HIS A 22 2.42 13.16 -0.71
C HIS A 22 2.51 14.63 -1.10
N SER A 23 2.12 14.98 -2.32
CA SER A 23 2.34 16.30 -2.93
C SER A 23 1.08 17.17 -3.04
N CYS A 24 -0.11 16.56 -2.97
CA CYS A 24 -1.38 17.28 -3.05
C CYS A 24 -2.43 16.62 -2.16
N THR A 25 -3.64 17.19 -2.12
CA THR A 25 -4.76 16.69 -1.33
C THR A 25 -5.47 15.48 -1.94
N ASN A 26 -4.93 14.90 -3.02
CA ASN A 26 -5.57 13.75 -3.66
C ASN A 26 -5.35 12.49 -2.83
N THR A 27 -6.44 11.90 -2.37
CA THR A 27 -6.45 10.68 -1.57
C THR A 27 -7.13 9.58 -2.38
N PHE A 28 -6.73 8.34 -2.14
CA PHE A 28 -7.47 7.21 -2.66
C PHE A 28 -8.74 6.99 -1.84
N ASP A 29 -9.88 6.74 -2.50
CA ASP A 29 -11.18 6.68 -1.83
C ASP A 29 -11.23 5.55 -0.78
N PHE A 30 -11.61 5.90 0.44
CA PHE A 30 -11.98 4.94 1.48
C PHE A 30 -13.39 4.39 1.22
N GLU A 31 -13.55 3.07 1.26
CA GLU A 31 -14.83 2.40 1.07
C GLU A 31 -15.35 1.81 2.40
N PRO A 32 -16.16 2.55 3.19
CA PRO A 32 -16.50 2.20 4.58
C PRO A 32 -17.33 0.91 4.72
N ASN A 33 -17.92 0.42 3.65
CA ASN A 33 -18.81 -0.75 3.67
C ASN A 33 -18.10 -2.05 3.26
N ARG A 34 -16.80 -2.00 2.95
CA ARG A 34 -16.02 -3.20 2.62
C ARG A 34 -15.36 -3.77 3.88
N PRO A 35 -15.31 -5.10 4.04
CA PRO A 35 -14.55 -5.71 5.12
C PRO A 35 -13.08 -5.31 5.05
N ILE A 36 -12.55 -4.72 6.12
CA ILE A 36 -11.13 -4.39 6.22
C ILE A 36 -10.34 -5.68 6.43
N GLY A 37 -9.40 -5.95 5.53
CA GLY A 37 -8.65 -7.21 5.41
C GLY A 37 -7.51 -7.07 4.41
N LEU A 38 -6.66 -8.10 4.28
CA LEU A 38 -5.58 -8.08 3.29
C LEU A 38 -6.12 -7.94 1.85
N ASP A 39 -7.25 -8.55 1.54
CA ASP A 39 -7.91 -8.41 0.23
C ASP A 39 -8.37 -6.96 -0.05
N TYR A 40 -8.77 -6.22 0.98
CA TYR A 40 -9.14 -4.82 0.84
C TYR A 40 -7.94 -3.96 0.43
N TYR A 41 -6.80 -4.15 1.10
CA TYR A 41 -5.57 -3.42 0.78
C TYR A 41 -4.95 -3.86 -0.55
N HIS A 42 -5.09 -5.13 -0.93
CA HIS A 42 -4.73 -5.61 -2.26
C HIS A 42 -5.52 -4.87 -3.35
N ASP A 43 -6.84 -4.76 -3.20
CA ASP A 43 -7.66 -4.09 -4.20
C ASP A 43 -7.32 -2.60 -4.35
N ILE A 44 -7.03 -1.92 -3.23
CA ILE A 44 -6.54 -0.53 -3.23
C ILE A 44 -5.21 -0.44 -3.98
N GLY A 45 -4.22 -1.25 -3.60
CA GLY A 45 -2.90 -1.26 -4.19
C GLY A 45 -2.95 -1.52 -5.70
N GLN A 46 -3.66 -2.57 -6.11
CA GLN A 46 -3.79 -2.93 -7.52
C GLN A 46 -4.58 -1.91 -8.33
N ARG A 47 -5.59 -1.24 -7.74
CA ARG A 47 -6.30 -0.17 -8.44
C ARG A 47 -5.40 1.06 -8.60
N ALA A 48 -4.67 1.48 -7.58
CA ALA A 48 -3.70 2.57 -7.70
C ALA A 48 -2.62 2.27 -8.76
N LYS A 49 -2.13 1.03 -8.81
CA LYS A 49 -1.21 0.54 -9.83
C LYS A 49 -1.76 0.68 -11.24
N ARG A 50 -3.01 0.28 -11.47
CA ARG A 50 -3.70 0.43 -12.77
C ARG A 50 -3.98 1.89 -13.12
N ASP A 51 -4.30 2.70 -12.12
CA ASP A 51 -4.66 4.11 -12.31
C ASP A 51 -3.41 5.00 -12.50
N GLY A 52 -2.19 4.43 -12.48
CA GLY A 52 -0.95 5.13 -12.77
C GLY A 52 -0.36 5.92 -11.60
N TRP A 53 -0.72 5.54 -10.37
CA TRP A 53 -0.05 6.09 -9.19
C TRP A 53 1.38 5.60 -9.13
N LEU A 54 2.28 6.44 -8.62
CA LEU A 54 3.64 6.04 -8.30
C LEU A 54 3.71 5.67 -6.82
N VAL A 55 4.22 4.48 -6.55
CA VAL A 55 4.54 4.00 -5.20
C VAL A 55 5.98 3.52 -5.21
N ALA A 56 6.78 4.01 -4.26
CA ALA A 56 8.17 3.62 -4.09
C ALA A 56 8.52 3.51 -2.60
N GLU A 57 9.27 2.48 -2.22
CA GLU A 57 9.85 2.38 -0.88
C GLU A 57 10.94 3.45 -0.72
N GLN A 58 10.88 4.21 0.38
CA GLN A 58 11.92 5.16 0.74
C GLN A 58 12.98 4.44 1.57
N GLN A 59 14.19 4.34 1.03
CA GLN A 59 15.34 3.89 1.81
C GLN A 59 15.78 5.02 2.72
N ASN A 60 15.45 4.93 4.01
CA ASN A 60 16.06 5.75 5.05
C ASN A 60 17.19 4.96 5.73
N ASP A 61 18.31 5.62 6.00
CA ASP A 61 19.50 5.08 6.69
C ASP A 61 19.22 4.77 8.18
N GLY A 62 18.25 3.89 8.47
CA GLY A 62 17.97 3.33 9.79
C GLY A 62 16.64 3.72 10.45
N ALA A 63 15.68 4.29 9.72
CA ALA A 63 14.33 4.56 10.24
C ALA A 63 13.25 3.95 9.34
N ASP A 64 12.22 3.42 9.99
CA ASP A 64 10.97 2.78 9.55
C ASP A 64 10.69 2.72 8.04
N ASP A 65 10.25 1.53 7.58
CA ASP A 65 9.80 1.29 6.21
C ASP A 65 8.74 2.34 5.83
N ALA A 66 9.08 3.28 4.94
CA ALA A 66 8.17 4.35 4.50
C ALA A 66 7.96 4.27 2.99
N TYR A 67 6.78 4.68 2.52
CA TYR A 67 6.42 4.63 1.11
C TYR A 67 6.11 6.03 0.60
N MET A 68 6.79 6.42 -0.47
CA MET A 68 6.42 7.59 -1.24
C MET A 68 5.29 7.22 -2.20
N VAL A 69 4.17 7.94 -2.08
CA VAL A 69 2.97 7.74 -2.90
C VAL A 69 2.63 9.05 -3.61
N LEU A 70 2.54 9.02 -4.94
CA LEU A 70 2.14 10.17 -5.76
C LEU A 70 1.01 9.79 -6.71
N CYS A 71 0.01 10.68 -6.80
CA CYS A 71 -1.07 10.53 -7.77
C CYS A 71 -0.58 10.79 -9.20
N PRO A 72 -1.34 10.34 -10.22
CA PRO A 72 -0.95 10.49 -11.63
C PRO A 72 -0.68 11.95 -12.04
N ASP A 73 -1.44 12.89 -11.50
CA ASP A 73 -1.25 14.33 -11.78
C ASP A 73 0.10 14.83 -11.26
N CYS A 74 0.48 14.43 -10.04
CA CYS A 74 1.77 14.79 -9.45
C CYS A 74 2.93 14.09 -10.16
N VAL A 75 2.77 12.81 -10.53
CA VAL A 75 3.74 12.07 -11.34
C VAL A 75 4.02 12.80 -12.66
N SER A 76 2.96 13.18 -13.38
CA SER A 76 3.05 13.93 -14.63
C SER A 76 3.69 15.31 -14.42
N ARG A 77 3.25 16.05 -13.39
CA ARG A 77 3.77 17.37 -13.06
C ARG A 77 5.28 17.37 -12.77
N TYR A 78 5.78 16.31 -12.15
CA TYR A 78 7.20 16.17 -11.82
C TYR A 78 8.02 15.46 -12.90
N GLY A 79 7.39 14.97 -13.98
CA GLY A 79 8.07 14.23 -15.03
C GLY A 79 8.67 12.92 -14.54
N LEU A 80 8.02 12.25 -13.58
CA LEU A 80 8.46 10.97 -13.04
C LEU A 80 7.91 9.80 -13.86
N GLU A 81 8.62 8.69 -13.86
CA GLU A 81 8.17 7.44 -14.48
C GLU A 81 7.66 6.48 -13.41
N VAL A 82 6.50 5.88 -13.66
CA VAL A 82 5.95 4.82 -12.81
C VAL A 82 6.69 3.51 -13.10
N ARG A 83 7.24 2.91 -12.04
CA ARG A 83 7.81 1.56 -12.08
C ARG A 83 7.03 0.67 -11.15
N HIS A 84 6.75 -0.55 -11.62
CA HIS A 84 6.08 -1.57 -10.84
C HIS A 84 7.13 -2.48 -10.22
N GLU A 85 7.68 -2.01 -9.10
CA GLU A 85 8.73 -2.71 -8.40
C GLU A 85 8.15 -3.76 -7.45
N MET A 86 8.91 -4.84 -7.29
CA MET A 86 8.67 -5.86 -6.28
C MET A 86 9.86 -5.84 -5.36
N ASN A 87 9.60 -5.81 -4.06
CA ASN A 87 10.66 -5.87 -3.08
C ASN A 87 11.26 -7.28 -3.03
N ILE A 88 12.60 -7.34 -2.99
CA ILE A 88 13.33 -8.61 -2.85
C ILE A 88 13.03 -9.25 -1.48
N ARG A 89 12.77 -8.42 -0.46
CA ARG A 89 12.41 -8.83 0.90
C ARG A 89 11.05 -8.26 1.30
N ILE A 90 10.36 -8.91 2.23
CA ILE A 90 9.20 -8.31 2.90
C ILE A 90 9.72 -7.34 3.96
N PRO A 91 9.30 -6.08 3.98
CA PRO A 91 9.70 -5.15 5.02
C PRO A 91 9.17 -5.60 6.40
N PRO A 92 9.97 -5.52 7.50
CA PRO A 92 9.58 -6.05 8.80
C PRO A 92 8.24 -5.51 9.33
N ALA A 93 7.97 -4.21 9.13
CA ALA A 93 6.70 -3.61 9.56
C ALA A 93 5.50 -4.23 8.82
N ILE A 94 5.65 -4.45 7.51
CA ILE A 94 4.62 -5.11 6.68
C ILE A 94 4.39 -6.55 7.15
N GLU A 95 5.45 -7.29 7.48
CA GLU A 95 5.34 -8.65 7.99
C GLU A 95 4.58 -8.70 9.34
N GLU A 96 4.83 -7.75 10.23
CA GLU A 96 4.13 -7.63 11.50
C GLU A 96 2.65 -7.29 11.32
N ILE A 97 2.34 -6.28 10.49
CA ILE A 97 0.95 -5.88 10.22
C ILE A 97 0.18 -7.02 9.55
N CYS A 98 0.78 -7.73 8.58
CA CYS A 98 0.16 -8.90 7.95
C CYS A 98 -0.23 -9.97 8.98
N ARG A 99 0.68 -10.28 9.92
CA ARG A 99 0.40 -11.23 11.01
C ARG A 99 -0.75 -10.75 11.89
N ALA A 100 -0.75 -9.48 12.28
CA ALA A 100 -1.81 -8.90 13.11
C ALA A 100 -3.19 -8.99 12.42
N MET A 101 -3.26 -8.67 11.11
CA MET A 101 -4.50 -8.78 10.34
C MET A 101 -5.04 -10.21 10.28
N GLN A 102 -4.16 -11.18 10.04
CA GLN A 102 -4.54 -12.60 9.98
C GLN A 102 -5.02 -13.13 11.33
N ILE A 103 -4.44 -12.66 12.44
CA ILE A 103 -4.91 -13.00 13.79
C ILE A 103 -6.32 -12.41 14.02
N ALA A 104 -6.51 -11.13 13.73
CA ALA A 104 -7.79 -10.46 13.90
C ALA A 104 -8.91 -11.09 13.06
N GLU A 105 -8.60 -11.52 11.83
CA GLU A 105 -9.55 -12.22 10.97
C GLU A 105 -9.97 -13.56 11.56
N LYS A 106 -9.02 -14.36 12.07
CA LYS A 106 -9.32 -15.64 12.73
C LYS A 106 -10.21 -15.44 13.95
N GLU A 107 -9.91 -14.46 14.79
CA GLU A 107 -10.72 -14.13 15.98
C GLU A 107 -12.15 -13.73 15.60
N ARG A 108 -12.33 -12.93 14.54
CA ARG A 108 -13.65 -12.58 14.00
C ARG A 108 -14.43 -13.78 13.49
N THR A 109 -13.78 -14.75 12.85
CA THR A 109 -14.46 -15.96 12.34
C THR A 109 -14.80 -16.98 13.43
N ALA A 110 -14.16 -16.88 14.59
CA ALA A 110 -14.37 -17.78 15.73
C ALA A 110 -15.45 -17.27 16.71
N ALA A 111 -15.82 -15.98 16.61
CA ALA A 111 -16.88 -15.33 17.39
C ALA A 111 -18.26 -15.47 16.74
#